data_AF-A0A537DKL2-F1
#
_entry.id   AF-A0A537DKL2-F1
#
_cell.length_a   1.000
_cell.length_b   1.000
_cell.length_c   1.000
_cell.angle_alpha   90.00
_cell.angle_beta   90.00
_cell.angle_gamma   90.00
#
_symmetry.space_group_name_H-M   'P 1'
#
loop_
_entity.id
_entity.type
_entity.pdbx_description
1 polymer ?
#
loop_
_entity_poly.entity_id
_entity_poly.type
_entity_poly.pdbx_seq_one_letter_code
_entity_poly.pdbx_strand_id
1 'polypeptide(L)' 'MNETAKTRVEVLVIDDDAIMRELMADWLEAAGYRVRQAGDCGTALAEFKRQAPAL' A
#
# COMPACT_ATOMS: atom_id res chain seq x y z
N MET A 1 6.51 -17.29 20.59
CA MET A 1 6.48 -17.00 19.14
C MET A 1 6.78 -15.52 19.00
N ASN A 2 7.93 -15.13 18.44
CA ASN A 2 8.41 -13.74 18.49
C ASN A 2 7.64 -12.84 17.51
N GLU A 3 6.95 -11.83 18.05
CA GLU A 3 6.16 -10.81 17.33
C GLU A 3 7.01 -9.78 16.55
N THR A 4 8.34 -9.87 16.57
CA THR A 4 9.23 -8.78 16.11
C THR A 4 9.69 -8.88 14.65
N ALA A 5 9.30 -9.92 13.89
CA ALA A 5 9.82 -10.16 12.54
C ALA A 5 8.73 -10.29 11.44
N LYS A 6 7.52 -9.75 11.65
CA LYS A 6 6.66 -9.42 10.50
C LYS A 6 7.30 -8.21 9.83
N THR A 7 8.15 -8.47 8.83
CA THR A 7 8.72 -7.48 7.93
C THR A 7 7.63 -6.45 7.61
N ARG A 8 7.93 -5.16 7.79
CA ARG A 8 7.05 -4.03 7.44
C ARG A 8 6.83 -4.04 5.93
N VAL A 9 6.03 -4.97 5.42
CA VAL A 9 5.71 -5.09 4.01
C VAL A 9 4.83 -3.89 3.69
N GLU A 10 5.40 -3.00 2.89
CA GLU A 10 4.71 -1.82 2.38
C GLU A 10 4.08 -2.18 1.03
N VAL A 11 2.77 -1.93 0.94
CA VAL A 11 1.94 -2.20 -0.23
C VAL A 11 1.53 -0.85 -0.85
N LEU A 12 1.61 -0.74 -2.17
CA LEU A 12 1.11 0.42 -2.92
C LEU A 12 -0.14 0.02 -3.69
N VAL A 13 -1.30 0.58 -3.32
CA VAL A 13 -2.58 0.38 -4.03
C VAL A 13 -2.74 1.48 -5.07
N ILE A 14 -2.90 1.09 -6.34
CA ILE A 14 -3.09 2.00 -7.47
C ILE A 14 -4.45 1.69 -8.09
N ASP A 15 -5.39 2.62 -7.95
CA ASP A 15 -6.75 2.51 -8.49
C ASP A 15 -7.33 3.92 -8.70
N ASP A 16 -7.96 4.16 -9.85
CA ASP A 16 -8.56 5.46 -10.21
C ASP A 16 -9.87 5.73 -9.47
N ASP A 17 -10.56 4.68 -8.99
CA ASP A 17 -11.73 4.81 -8.14
C ASP A 17 -11.32 5.02 -6.67
N ALA A 18 -11.65 6.19 -6.12
CA ALA A 18 -11.31 6.53 -4.74
C ALA A 18 -11.97 5.60 -3.70
N ILE A 19 -13.21 5.17 -3.93
CA ILE A 19 -13.95 4.34 -2.98
C ILE A 19 -13.31 2.95 -2.91
N MET A 20 -12.99 2.37 -4.07
CA MET A 20 -12.35 1.05 -4.12
C MET A 20 -10.93 1.10 -3.55
N ARG A 21 -10.18 2.16 -3.84
CA ARG A 21 -8.82 2.35 -3.30
C ARG A 21 -8.80 2.44 -1.78
N GLU A 22 -9.73 3.19 -1.19
CA GLU A 22 -9.88 3.31 0.26
C GLU A 22 -10.28 1.96 0.89
N LEU A 23 -11.28 1.27 0.30
CA LEU A 23 -11.72 -0.04 0.78
C LEU A 23 -10.57 -1.07 0.79
N MET A 24 -9.76 -1.11 -0.27
CA MET A 24 -8.60 -2.00 -0.36
C MET A 24 -7.53 -1.64 0.67
N ALA A 25 -7.28 -0.35 0.89
CA ALA A 25 -6.34 0.09 1.89
C ALA A 25 -6.75 -0.32 3.30
N ASP A 26 -8.02 -0.11 3.66
CA ASP A 26 -8.56 -0.50 4.98
C ASP A 26 -8.37 -2.00 5.25
N TRP A 27 -8.65 -2.85 4.27
CA TRP A 27 -8.47 -4.30 4.41
C TRP A 27 -7.01 -4.71 4.61
N LEU A 28 -6.10 -4.11 3.84
CA LEU A 28 -4.67 -4.40 3.94
C LEU A 28 -4.08 -3.87 5.25
N GLU A 29 -4.50 -2.69 5.70
CA GLU A 29 -4.10 -2.16 7.00
C GLU A 29 -4.61 -3.03 8.15
N ALA A 30 -5.87 -3.49 8.09
CA ALA A 30 -6.43 -4.43 9.06
C ALA A 30 -5.68 -5.78 9.11
N ALA A 31 -5.10 -6.21 7.98
CA ALA A 31 -4.23 -7.39 7.91
C ALA A 31 -2.80 -7.14 8.44
N GLY A 32 -2.47 -5.89 8.80
CA GLY A 32 -1.20 -5.49 9.40
C GLY A 32 -0.15 -5.00 8.40
N TYR A 33 -0.54 -4.69 7.16
CA TYR A 33 0.34 -4.08 6.17
C TYR A 33 0.41 -2.56 6.37
N ARG A 34 1.49 -1.96 5.86
CA ARG A 34 1.55 -0.50 5.67
C ARG A 34 1.13 -0.20 4.25
N VAL A 35 0.10 0.63 4.08
CA VAL A 35 -0.45 0.90 2.76
C VAL A 35 -0.13 2.32 2.32
N ARG A 36 0.26 2.47 1.06
CA ARG A 36 0.29 3.74 0.33
C ARG A 36 -0.71 3.65 -0.81
N GLN A 37 -1.27 4.79 -1.18
CA GLN A 37 -2.32 4.87 -2.18
C GLN A 37 -1.91 5.84 -3.29
N ALA A 38 -2.28 5.52 -4.53
CA ALA A 38 -2.17 6.42 -5.67
C ALA A 38 -3.44 6.32 -6.52
N GLY A 39 -4.00 7.49 -6.89
CA GLY A 39 -5.20 7.57 -7.75
C GLY A 39 -4.91 7.73 -9.24
N ASP A 40 -3.64 7.90 -9.60
CA ASP A 40 -3.22 8.19 -10.96
C ASP A 40 -1.78 7.73 -11.21
N CYS A 41 -1.40 7.65 -12.50
CA CYS A 41 -0.08 7.18 -12.92
C CYS A 41 1.07 8.06 -12.43
N GLY A 42 0.86 9.38 -12.33
CA GLY A 42 1.90 10.32 -11.87
C GLY A 42 2.22 10.11 -10.40
N THR A 43 1.17 10.04 -9.57
CA THR A 43 1.27 9.74 -8.15
C THR A 43 1.85 8.34 -7.93
N ALA A 44 1.40 7.34 -8.68
CA ALA A 44 1.90 5.97 -8.60
C ALA A 44 3.40 5.89 -8.91
N LEU A 45 3.86 6.57 -9.96
CA LEU A 45 5.27 6.59 -10.34
C LEU A 45 6.12 7.31 -9.29
N ALA A 46 5.61 8.40 -8.70
CA ALA A 46 6.29 9.09 -7.61
C ALA A 46 6.44 8.19 -6.37
N GLU A 47 5.38 7.48 -5.99
CA GLU A 47 5.37 6.53 -4.88
C GLU A 47 6.28 5.32 -5.12
N PHE A 48 6.29 4.79 -6.34
CA PHE A 48 7.18 3.69 -6.73
C PHE A 48 8.66 4.09 -6.64
N LYS A 49 9.00 5.32 -7.08
CA LYS A 49 10.37 5.85 -6.99
C LYS A 49 10.80 6.15 -5.56
N ARG A 50 9.88 6.54 -4.68
CA ARG A 50 10.17 6.79 -3.27
C ARG A 50 10.60 5.51 -2.56
N GLN A 51 9.90 4.41 -2.81
CA GLN A 51 10.24 3.11 -2.25
C GLN A 51 9.60 2.00 -3.06
N ALA A 52 10.42 1.06 -3.55
CA ALA A 52 9.93 -0.09 -4.29
C ALA A 52 8.95 -0.87 -3.38
N PRO A 53 7.69 -1.06 -3.81
CA PRO A 53 6.75 -1.87 -3.05
C PRO A 53 7.26 -3.32 -3.00
N ALA A 54 6.93 -4.03 -1.93
CA ALA A 54 7.36 -5.42 -1.79
C ALA A 54 6.56 -6.39 -2.66
N LEU A 55 5.42 -5.93 -3.21
CA LEU A 55 4.56 -6.63 -4.15
C LEU A 55 3.93 -5.63 -5.12
#